data_AF-A0A842L6M2-F1
#
_entry.id   AF-A0A842L6M2-F1
#
_cell.length_a   1.000
_cell.length_b   1.000
_cell.length_c   1.000
_cell.angle_alpha   90.00
_cell.angle_beta   90.00
_cell.angle_gamma   90.00
#
_symmetry.space_group_name_H-M   'P 1'
#
loop_
_entity.id
_entity.type
_entity.pdbx_description
1 polymer ?
#
loop_
_entity_poly.entity_id
_entity_poly.type
_entity_poly.pdbx_seq_one_letter_code
_entity_poly.pdbx_strand_id
1 'polypeptide(L)'
;VARIILEDIMKRPLEEKSAMIVTTFSSHIERIQAISDIAKKSNRQILLLGRSMERYCSLAESMGILKLPENASIFGSPKSVNRALARAEVNREDYLLVTTGHQGEPDALLPRIANGKTQFNVKQGDNIIISAPVIPNPMNIANRNLMEKRLISSGARIYTNAHVSGHAGKEDHRDFLRMLNPVHVIPAHGDIYMLSAYAELAEEEGYR
;
A
#
# COMPACT_ATOMS: atom_id res chain seq x y z
N VAL A 1 14.38 6.41 2.66
CA VAL A 1 14.33 5.59 1.41
C VAL A 1 12.91 5.36 0.91
N ALA A 2 12.01 4.75 1.72
CA ALA A 2 10.63 4.42 1.32
C ALA A 2 9.82 5.59 0.70
N ARG A 3 9.86 6.75 1.36
CA ARG A 3 9.12 7.96 0.94
C ARG A 3 9.63 8.51 -0.39
N ILE A 4 10.95 8.53 -0.58
CA ILE A 4 11.59 9.06 -1.80
C ILE A 4 11.21 8.20 -3.02
N ILE A 5 11.22 6.87 -2.87
CA ILE A 5 10.82 5.97 -3.95
C ILE A 5 9.34 6.18 -4.31
N LEU A 6 8.47 6.31 -3.30
CA LEU A 6 7.05 6.58 -3.54
C LEU A 6 6.85 7.94 -4.23
N GLU A 7 7.57 8.97 -3.80
CA GLU A 7 7.51 10.32 -4.38
C GLU A 7 7.94 10.32 -5.85
N ASP A 8 9.03 9.64 -6.18
CA ASP A 8 9.52 9.51 -7.55
C ASP A 8 8.50 8.79 -8.45
N ILE A 9 7.94 7.67 -7.98
CA ILE A 9 6.92 6.91 -8.72
C ILE A 9 5.63 7.72 -8.89
N MET A 10 5.23 8.50 -7.90
CA MET A 10 4.00 9.29 -7.95
C MET A 10 4.14 10.57 -8.77
N LYS A 11 5.34 11.14 -8.90
CA LYS A 11 5.58 12.45 -9.49
C LYS A 11 4.94 12.62 -10.88
N ARG A 12 5.30 11.76 -11.83
CA ARG A 12 4.77 11.84 -13.20
C ARG A 12 3.27 11.51 -13.25
N PRO A 13 2.77 10.42 -12.64
CA PRO A 13 1.33 10.15 -12.59
C PRO A 13 0.47 11.29 -12.04
N LEU A 14 0.97 12.07 -11.08
CA LEU A 14 0.24 13.22 -10.52
C LEU A 14 0.07 14.36 -11.52
N GLU A 15 0.98 14.53 -12.47
CA GLU A 15 0.96 15.59 -13.50
C GLU A 15 0.14 15.19 -14.75
N GLU A 16 -0.14 13.90 -14.94
CA GLU A 16 -0.85 13.38 -16.10
C GLU A 16 -2.37 13.55 -16.00
N LYS A 17 -3.05 13.66 -17.15
CA LYS A 17 -4.53 13.73 -17.25
C LYS A 17 -5.19 12.34 -17.30
N SER A 18 -4.71 11.41 -16.49
CA SER A 18 -5.26 10.05 -16.37
C SER A 18 -5.69 9.76 -14.94
N ALA A 19 -6.40 8.65 -14.71
CA ALA A 19 -6.70 8.26 -13.34
C ALA A 19 -5.43 7.77 -12.63
N MET A 20 -5.41 7.97 -11.31
CA MET A 20 -4.36 7.45 -10.45
C MET A 20 -4.98 6.66 -9.32
N ILE A 21 -4.56 5.40 -9.18
CA ILE A 21 -4.95 4.53 -8.07
C ILE A 21 -3.68 4.12 -7.33
N VAL A 22 -3.65 4.31 -6.01
CA VAL A 22 -2.62 3.77 -5.13
C VAL A 22 -3.25 2.74 -4.22
N THR A 23 -2.68 1.54 -4.14
CA THR A 23 -3.13 0.50 -3.21
C THR A 23 -2.05 0.15 -2.21
N THR A 24 -2.43 -0.07 -0.95
CA THR A 24 -1.51 -0.42 0.14
C THR A 24 -2.26 -1.16 1.26
N PHE A 25 -1.58 -1.48 2.37
CA PHE A 25 -2.24 -1.98 3.57
C PHE A 25 -2.98 -0.84 4.27
N SER A 26 -4.25 -1.03 4.58
CA SER A 26 -5.03 -0.02 5.32
C SER A 26 -4.50 0.24 6.73
N SER A 27 -3.78 -0.71 7.32
CA SER A 27 -3.13 -0.57 8.64
C SER A 27 -1.80 0.19 8.57
N HIS A 28 -1.24 0.42 7.38
CA HIS A 28 0.06 1.08 7.25
C HIS A 28 -0.11 2.61 7.21
N ILE A 29 -0.48 3.19 8.36
CA ILE A 29 -0.83 4.61 8.50
C ILE A 29 0.26 5.55 7.97
N GLU A 30 1.53 5.28 8.28
CA GLU A 30 2.67 6.07 7.77
C GLU A 30 2.74 6.08 6.24
N ARG A 31 2.31 5.00 5.59
CA ARG A 31 2.28 4.95 4.13
C ARG A 31 1.16 5.81 3.59
N ILE A 32 0.00 5.77 4.23
CA ILE A 32 -1.16 6.58 3.88
C ILE A 32 -0.82 8.07 4.06
N GLN A 33 -0.18 8.45 5.18
CA GLN A 33 0.33 9.80 5.39
C GLN A 33 1.27 10.22 4.26
N ALA A 34 2.24 9.38 3.90
CA ALA A 34 3.18 9.69 2.82
C ALA A 34 2.48 9.89 1.46
N ILE A 35 1.54 9.00 1.10
CA ILE A 35 0.72 9.13 -0.12
C ILE A 35 -0.04 10.47 -0.11
N SER A 36 -0.70 10.77 1.02
CA SER A 36 -1.48 11.99 1.18
C SER A 36 -0.63 13.25 1.14
N ASP A 37 0.55 13.25 1.78
CA ASP A 37 1.50 14.37 1.77
C ASP A 37 2.03 14.67 0.36
N ILE A 38 2.39 13.62 -0.39
CA ILE A 38 2.90 13.75 -1.76
C ILE A 38 1.78 14.31 -2.65
N ALA A 39 0.56 13.78 -2.52
CA ALA A 39 -0.59 14.21 -3.31
C ALA A 39 -1.19 15.56 -2.87
N LYS A 40 -0.88 16.05 -1.65
CA LYS A 40 -1.41 17.32 -1.11
C LYS A 40 -1.16 18.51 -2.03
N LYS A 41 -0.02 18.54 -2.72
CA LYS A 41 0.36 19.63 -3.64
C LYS A 41 -0.22 19.47 -5.05
N SER A 42 -0.88 18.36 -5.33
CA SER A 42 -1.54 18.14 -6.62
C SER A 42 -2.94 18.75 -6.64
N ASN A 43 -3.49 18.97 -7.83
CA ASN A 43 -4.87 19.41 -8.00
C ASN A 43 -5.89 18.27 -7.79
N ARG A 44 -5.46 17.11 -7.31
CA ARG A 44 -6.31 15.93 -7.13
C ARG A 44 -6.94 15.91 -5.74
N GLN A 45 -8.21 15.53 -5.68
CA GLN A 45 -8.90 15.13 -4.46
C GLN A 45 -8.49 13.69 -4.09
N ILE A 46 -8.10 13.48 -2.84
CA ILE A 46 -7.59 12.20 -2.36
C ILE A 46 -8.75 11.42 -1.74
N LEU A 47 -9.11 10.29 -2.34
CA LEU A 47 -10.21 9.45 -1.88
C LEU A 47 -9.67 8.17 -1.25
N LEU A 48 -9.75 8.05 0.07
CA LEU A 48 -9.41 6.84 0.81
C LEU A 48 -10.63 5.91 0.84
N LEU A 49 -10.56 4.78 0.14
CA LEU A 49 -11.71 3.97 -0.19
C LEU A 49 -11.62 2.55 0.38
N GLY A 50 -12.63 2.17 1.16
CA GLY A 50 -12.85 0.81 1.66
C GLY A 50 -13.08 0.75 3.17
N ARG A 51 -13.82 -0.26 3.63
CA ARG A 51 -14.21 -0.42 5.05
C ARG A 51 -13.01 -0.44 6.01
N SER A 52 -11.95 -1.19 5.66
CA SER A 52 -10.75 -1.23 6.51
C SER A 52 -9.97 0.08 6.43
N MET A 53 -9.96 0.75 5.28
CA MET A 53 -9.35 2.07 5.12
C MET A 53 -10.03 3.08 6.05
N GLU A 54 -11.36 3.14 6.04
CA GLU A 54 -12.15 4.00 6.94
C GLU A 54 -11.87 3.69 8.40
N ARG A 55 -11.95 2.42 8.80
CA ARG A 55 -11.70 2.01 10.18
C ARG A 55 -10.33 2.46 10.70
N TYR A 56 -9.26 2.17 9.96
CA TYR A 56 -7.90 2.46 10.42
C TYR A 56 -7.56 3.95 10.31
N CYS A 57 -7.96 4.62 9.22
CA CYS A 57 -7.65 6.04 9.02
C CYS A 57 -8.42 6.94 9.99
N SER A 58 -9.72 6.72 10.19
CA SER A 58 -10.51 7.54 11.11
C SER A 58 -10.06 7.37 12.56
N LEU A 59 -9.62 6.17 12.95
CA LEU A 59 -9.02 5.95 14.27
C LEU A 59 -7.66 6.65 14.40
N ALA A 60 -6.79 6.53 13.40
CA ALA A 60 -5.49 7.20 13.41
C ALA A 60 -5.61 8.73 13.40
N GLU A 61 -6.61 9.27 12.71
CA GLU A 61 -6.90 10.71 12.66
C GLU A 61 -7.42 11.23 14.01
N SER A 62 -8.33 10.50 14.67
CA SER A 62 -8.82 10.88 16.00
C SER A 62 -7.74 10.83 17.08
N MET A 63 -6.74 9.96 16.91
CA MET A 63 -5.55 9.89 17.77
C MET A 63 -4.45 10.89 17.40
N GLY A 64 -4.61 11.67 16.32
CA GLY A 64 -3.60 12.62 15.83
C GLY A 64 -2.36 11.98 15.18
N ILE A 65 -2.40 10.67 14.91
CA ILE A 65 -1.34 9.90 14.24
C ILE A 65 -1.37 10.17 12.73
N LEU A 66 -2.58 10.23 12.14
CA LEU A 66 -2.79 10.58 10.74
C LEU A 66 -3.27 12.03 10.64
N LYS A 67 -2.66 12.81 9.76
CA LYS A 67 -3.01 14.20 9.46
C LYS A 67 -3.32 14.32 7.99
N LEU A 68 -4.57 14.07 7.63
CA LEU A 68 -5.01 14.19 6.25
C LEU A 68 -5.09 15.67 5.82
N PRO A 69 -4.71 16.00 4.58
CA PRO A 69 -4.89 17.34 4.05
C PRO A 69 -6.38 17.62 3.78
N GLU A 70 -6.74 18.90 3.64
CA GLU A 70 -8.14 19.34 3.44
C GLU A 70 -8.79 18.74 2.18
N ASN A 71 -8.00 18.42 1.15
CA ASN A 71 -8.46 17.79 -0.08
C ASN A 71 -8.56 16.26 0.01
N ALA A 72 -8.49 15.66 1.21
CA ALA A 72 -8.66 14.24 1.41
C ALA A 72 -10.02 13.89 2.03
N SER A 73 -10.57 12.74 1.66
CA SER A 73 -11.83 12.24 2.18
C SER A 73 -11.81 10.73 2.32
N ILE A 74 -12.46 10.22 3.36
CA ILE A 74 -12.52 8.81 3.70
C ILE A 74 -13.94 8.27 3.44
N PHE A 75 -14.04 7.12 2.77
CA PHE A 75 -15.32 6.45 2.52
C PHE A 75 -15.19 4.93 2.71
N GLY A 76 -15.90 4.36 3.69
CA GLY A 76 -15.88 2.90 3.93
C GLY A 76 -17.17 2.17 3.59
N SER A 77 -18.33 2.81 3.71
CA SER A 77 -19.61 2.15 3.40
C SER A 77 -19.76 1.88 1.89
N PRO A 78 -20.34 0.73 1.46
CA PRO A 78 -20.49 0.39 0.04
C PRO A 78 -21.17 1.49 -0.80
N LYS A 79 -22.21 2.14 -0.24
CA LYS A 79 -22.92 3.23 -0.91
C LYS A 79 -22.02 4.46 -1.10
N SER A 80 -21.25 4.84 -0.08
CA SER A 80 -20.34 5.99 -0.16
C SER A 80 -19.18 5.74 -1.12
N VAL A 81 -18.58 4.54 -1.09
CA VAL A 81 -17.53 4.13 -2.01
C VAL A 81 -18.02 4.14 -3.45
N ASN A 82 -19.18 3.55 -3.75
CA ASN A 82 -19.72 3.55 -5.11
C ASN A 82 -19.99 4.96 -5.65
N ARG A 83 -20.48 5.89 -4.82
CA ARG A 83 -20.65 7.30 -5.23
C ARG A 83 -19.32 8.01 -5.45
N ALA A 84 -18.33 7.76 -4.60
CA ALA A 84 -16.99 8.30 -4.77
C ALA A 84 -16.35 7.82 -6.09
N LEU A 85 -16.47 6.53 -6.39
CA LEU A 85 -16.03 5.94 -7.65
C LEU A 85 -16.76 6.51 -8.87
N ALA A 86 -18.08 6.67 -8.80
CA ALA A 86 -18.85 7.26 -9.90
C ALA A 86 -18.42 8.73 -10.19
N ARG A 87 -18.14 9.53 -9.16
CA ARG A 87 -17.58 10.88 -9.34
C ARG A 87 -16.20 10.85 -10.00
N ALA A 88 -15.34 9.94 -9.55
CA ALA A 88 -14.01 9.76 -10.10
C ALA A 88 -14.01 9.22 -11.54
N GLU A 89 -15.03 8.46 -11.94
CA GLU A 89 -15.14 7.98 -13.31
C GLU A 89 -15.41 9.13 -14.30
N VAL A 90 -16.17 10.16 -13.88
CA VAL A 90 -16.51 11.32 -14.71
C VAL A 90 -15.34 12.28 -14.86
N ASN A 91 -14.64 12.61 -13.76
CA ASN A 91 -13.51 13.57 -13.76
C ASN A 91 -12.22 12.93 -13.23
N ARG A 92 -11.75 11.87 -13.88
CA ARG A 92 -10.67 11.01 -13.36
C ARG A 92 -9.33 11.68 -13.08
N GLU A 93 -8.99 12.72 -13.83
CA GLU A 93 -7.80 13.52 -13.64
C GLU A 93 -7.82 14.30 -12.31
N ASP A 94 -9.02 14.56 -11.76
CA ASP A 94 -9.21 15.32 -10.53
C ASP A 94 -9.10 14.46 -9.27
N TYR A 95 -8.92 13.14 -9.39
CA TYR A 95 -8.92 12.24 -8.23
C TYR A 95 -7.68 11.36 -8.13
N LEU A 96 -7.25 11.13 -6.90
CA LEU A 96 -6.35 10.07 -6.50
C LEU A 96 -7.15 9.07 -5.66
N LEU A 97 -7.26 7.83 -6.12
CA LEU A 97 -7.95 6.77 -5.38
C LEU A 97 -6.95 5.99 -4.54
N VAL A 98 -7.07 6.05 -3.21
CA VAL A 98 -6.29 5.22 -2.29
C VAL A 98 -7.15 4.04 -1.86
N THR A 99 -6.85 2.85 -2.37
CA THR A 99 -7.75 1.68 -2.27
C THR A 99 -7.14 0.54 -1.47
N THR A 100 -8.00 -0.38 -1.00
CA THR A 100 -7.58 -1.71 -0.51
C THR A 100 -7.38 -2.71 -1.66
N GLY A 101 -6.82 -3.89 -1.35
CA GLY A 101 -6.77 -5.02 -2.28
C GLY A 101 -5.43 -5.21 -3.00
N HIS A 102 -4.34 -4.76 -2.40
CA HIS A 102 -3.00 -4.92 -2.99
C HIS A 102 -2.54 -6.38 -3.06
N GLN A 103 -3.14 -7.33 -2.34
CA GLN A 103 -2.84 -8.78 -2.49
C GLN A 103 -3.71 -9.44 -3.57
N GLY A 104 -4.63 -8.71 -4.19
CA GLY A 104 -5.56 -9.27 -5.16
C GLY A 104 -6.80 -9.93 -4.55
N GLU A 105 -7.10 -9.71 -3.26
CA GLU A 105 -8.23 -10.38 -2.61
C GLU A 105 -9.56 -10.09 -3.33
N PRO A 106 -10.33 -11.10 -3.79
CA PRO A 106 -11.44 -10.88 -4.73
C PRO A 106 -12.50 -9.86 -4.30
N ASP A 107 -12.76 -9.75 -2.99
CA ASP A 107 -13.75 -8.85 -2.41
C ASP A 107 -13.20 -7.44 -2.09
N ALA A 108 -11.89 -7.27 -2.17
CA ALA A 108 -11.25 -5.98 -1.98
C ALA A 108 -11.48 -5.04 -3.16
N LEU A 109 -11.22 -3.75 -2.95
CA LEU A 109 -11.68 -2.73 -3.88
C LEU A 109 -10.95 -2.77 -5.23
N LEU A 110 -9.61 -2.81 -5.24
CA LEU A 110 -8.85 -2.83 -6.49
C LEU A 110 -9.15 -4.07 -7.37
N PRO A 111 -9.24 -5.30 -6.84
CA PRO A 111 -9.67 -6.47 -7.60
C PRO A 111 -11.08 -6.32 -8.19
N ARG A 112 -12.02 -5.73 -7.45
CA ARG A 112 -13.35 -5.43 -7.99
C ARG A 112 -13.33 -4.41 -9.11
N ILE A 113 -12.49 -3.37 -9.01
CA ILE A 113 -12.24 -2.39 -10.08
C ILE A 113 -11.65 -3.10 -11.31
N ALA A 114 -10.61 -3.92 -11.13
CA ALA A 114 -9.97 -4.69 -12.19
C ALA A 114 -10.93 -5.67 -12.90
N ASN A 115 -12.00 -6.08 -12.21
CA ASN A 115 -13.02 -6.99 -12.74
C ASN A 115 -14.24 -6.27 -13.35
N GLY A 116 -14.25 -4.93 -13.42
CA GLY A 116 -15.41 -4.17 -13.88
C GLY A 116 -16.64 -4.31 -12.96
N LYS A 117 -16.44 -4.64 -11.68
CA LYS A 117 -17.52 -4.86 -10.68
C LYS A 117 -17.82 -3.60 -9.84
N THR A 118 -17.43 -2.43 -10.34
CA THR A 118 -17.64 -1.14 -9.67
C THR A 118 -18.06 -0.08 -10.68
N GLN A 119 -18.42 1.11 -10.19
CA GLN A 119 -18.76 2.26 -11.04
C GLN A 119 -17.54 2.92 -11.70
N PHE A 120 -16.32 2.49 -11.34
CA PHE A 120 -15.08 2.99 -11.92
C PHE A 120 -14.45 1.92 -12.80
N ASN A 121 -14.09 2.29 -14.02
CA ASN A 121 -13.46 1.40 -14.99
C ASN A 121 -12.05 1.89 -15.30
N VAL A 122 -11.10 0.95 -15.32
CA VAL A 122 -9.73 1.23 -15.75
C VAL A 122 -9.72 1.46 -17.26
N LYS A 123 -9.04 2.51 -17.71
CA LYS A 123 -8.86 2.82 -19.14
C LYS A 123 -7.37 2.90 -19.47
N GLN A 124 -7.10 2.91 -20.77
CA GLN A 124 -5.76 3.06 -21.31
C GLN A 124 -5.04 4.28 -20.70
N GLY A 125 -3.85 4.05 -20.16
CA GLY A 125 -3.01 5.11 -19.58
C GLY A 125 -3.28 5.41 -18.09
N ASP A 126 -4.24 4.75 -17.45
CA ASP A 126 -4.42 4.88 -16.00
C ASP A 126 -3.21 4.35 -15.24
N ASN A 127 -2.85 5.03 -14.16
CA ASN A 127 -1.69 4.72 -13.35
C ASN A 127 -2.12 3.95 -12.10
N ILE A 128 -1.60 2.74 -11.92
CA ILE A 128 -1.85 1.89 -10.75
C ILE A 128 -0.54 1.70 -9.98
N ILE A 129 -0.44 2.30 -8.82
CA ILE A 129 0.71 2.15 -7.94
C ILE A 129 0.36 1.13 -6.86
N ILE A 130 1.10 0.04 -6.82
CA ILE A 130 0.96 -0.97 -5.79
C ILE A 130 2.06 -0.76 -4.75
N SER A 131 1.70 -0.03 -3.70
CA SER A 131 2.57 0.42 -2.62
C SER A 131 2.60 -0.59 -1.45
N ALA A 132 2.69 -1.88 -1.78
CA ALA A 132 2.81 -2.97 -0.82
C ALA A 132 3.30 -4.26 -1.52
N PRO A 133 4.09 -5.10 -0.81
CA PRO A 133 4.59 -6.35 -1.35
C PRO A 133 3.47 -7.38 -1.41
N VAL A 134 3.63 -8.41 -2.24
CA VAL A 134 2.78 -9.59 -2.16
C VAL A 134 3.27 -10.46 -1.00
N ILE A 135 2.36 -10.89 -0.13
CA ILE A 135 2.67 -11.86 0.93
C ILE A 135 2.95 -13.20 0.24
N PRO A 136 4.06 -13.90 0.56
CA PRO A 136 4.51 -15.12 -0.12
C PRO A 136 3.66 -16.34 0.22
N ASN A 137 2.36 -16.25 -0.06
CA ASN A 137 1.38 -17.32 0.01
C ASN A 137 0.89 -17.61 -1.42
N PRO A 138 0.78 -18.89 -1.85
CA PRO A 138 0.37 -19.24 -3.21
C PRO A 138 -0.94 -18.57 -3.66
N MET A 139 -1.93 -18.44 -2.78
CA MET A 139 -3.20 -17.80 -3.09
C MET A 139 -3.04 -16.31 -3.34
N ASN A 140 -2.27 -15.61 -2.51
CA ASN A 140 -2.01 -14.18 -2.67
C ASN A 140 -1.23 -13.91 -3.97
N ILE A 141 -0.23 -14.75 -4.27
CA ILE A 141 0.54 -14.64 -5.52
C ILE A 141 -0.38 -14.85 -6.74
N ALA A 142 -1.23 -15.89 -6.71
CA ALA A 142 -2.17 -16.15 -7.80
C ALA A 142 -3.19 -15.02 -7.99
N ASN A 143 -3.79 -14.54 -6.89
CA ASN A 143 -4.75 -13.44 -6.89
C ASN A 143 -4.13 -12.14 -7.39
N ARG A 144 -2.93 -11.80 -6.89
CA ARG A 144 -2.15 -10.64 -7.32
C ARG A 144 -1.87 -10.69 -8.82
N ASN A 145 -1.36 -11.82 -9.31
CA ASN A 145 -1.07 -12.01 -10.72
C ASN A 145 -2.32 -11.89 -11.61
N LEU A 146 -3.45 -12.45 -11.19
CA LEU A 146 -4.70 -12.36 -11.93
C LEU A 146 -5.22 -10.91 -12.00
N MET A 147 -5.16 -10.19 -10.87
CA MET A 147 -5.54 -8.78 -10.80
C MET A 147 -4.65 -7.91 -11.72
N GLU A 148 -3.32 -8.06 -11.63
CA GLU A 148 -2.39 -7.30 -12.45
C GLU A 148 -2.59 -7.58 -13.95
N LYS A 149 -2.78 -8.85 -14.35
CA LYS A 149 -3.09 -9.21 -15.74
C LYS A 149 -4.34 -8.49 -16.25
N ARG A 150 -5.42 -8.46 -15.46
CA ARG A 150 -6.66 -7.77 -15.85
C ARG A 150 -6.45 -6.27 -16.00
N LEU A 151 -5.76 -5.64 -15.04
CA LEU A 151 -5.42 -4.21 -15.10
C LEU A 151 -4.57 -3.88 -16.34
N ILE A 152 -3.57 -4.69 -16.66
CA ILE A 152 -2.74 -4.54 -17.86
C ILE A 152 -3.57 -4.73 -19.13
N SER A 153 -4.46 -5.73 -19.18
CA SER A 153 -5.37 -5.94 -20.32
C SER A 153 -6.34 -4.77 -20.53
N SER A 154 -6.68 -4.02 -19.48
CA SER A 154 -7.44 -2.76 -19.57
C SER A 154 -6.59 -1.54 -19.97
N GLY A 155 -5.28 -1.71 -20.17
CA GLY A 155 -4.37 -0.65 -20.62
C GLY A 155 -3.72 0.17 -19.51
N ALA A 156 -3.77 -0.30 -18.25
CA ALA A 156 -3.13 0.39 -17.13
C ALA A 156 -1.60 0.28 -17.16
N ARG A 157 -0.93 1.31 -16.61
CA ARG A 157 0.48 1.28 -16.25
C ARG A 157 0.61 0.92 -14.77
N ILE A 158 1.26 -0.20 -14.46
CA ILE A 158 1.42 -0.69 -13.09
C ILE A 158 2.83 -0.38 -12.59
N TYR A 159 2.91 0.18 -11.37
CA TYR A 159 4.15 0.47 -10.65
C TYR A 159 4.18 -0.34 -9.35
N THR A 160 5.10 -1.30 -9.23
CA THR A 160 5.17 -2.24 -8.09
C THR A 160 6.33 -1.98 -7.13
N ASN A 161 7.33 -1.20 -7.54
CA ASN A 161 8.55 -0.94 -6.76
C ASN A 161 8.40 0.15 -5.70
N ALA A 162 7.18 0.48 -5.27
CA ALA A 162 6.95 1.58 -4.35
C ALA A 162 7.15 1.20 -2.87
N HIS A 163 7.50 -0.04 -2.52
CA HIS A 163 7.52 -0.52 -1.13
C HIS A 163 8.94 -0.82 -0.61
N VAL A 164 9.15 -0.65 0.70
CA VAL A 164 10.30 -1.19 1.43
C VAL A 164 9.76 -1.98 2.62
N SER A 165 10.47 -3.05 3.00
CA SER A 165 10.07 -3.90 4.13
C SER A 165 9.84 -3.08 5.40
N GLY A 166 8.82 -3.47 6.18
CA GLY A 166 8.63 -2.99 7.56
C GLY A 166 9.44 -3.79 8.58
N HIS A 167 10.13 -4.84 8.16
CA HIS A 167 11.01 -5.66 9.00
C HIS A 167 12.46 -5.20 8.84
N ALA A 168 13.19 -5.21 9.97
CA ALA A 168 14.63 -4.97 10.05
C ALA A 168 15.42 -5.94 9.16
N GLY A 169 16.51 -5.46 8.57
CA GLY A 169 17.49 -6.29 7.85
C GLY A 169 18.51 -6.96 8.77
N LYS A 170 19.44 -7.73 8.19
CA LYS A 170 20.50 -8.43 8.95
C LYS A 170 21.30 -7.46 9.82
N GLU A 171 21.75 -6.33 9.26
CA GLU A 171 22.56 -5.35 10.00
C GLU A 171 21.75 -4.57 11.04
N ASP A 172 20.47 -4.26 10.76
CA ASP A 172 19.58 -3.64 11.76
C ASP A 172 19.39 -4.58 12.97
N HIS A 173 19.27 -5.89 12.74
CA HIS A 173 19.19 -6.89 13.79
C HIS A 173 20.51 -7.04 14.57
N ARG A 174 21.66 -6.95 13.88
CA ARG A 174 22.98 -6.94 14.51
C ARG A 174 23.11 -5.75 15.46
N ASP A 175 22.77 -4.56 14.99
CA ASP A 175 22.78 -3.36 15.80
C ASP A 175 21.83 -3.50 17.00
N PHE A 176 20.64 -4.08 16.81
CA PHE A 176 19.71 -4.33 17.91
C PHE A 176 20.27 -5.28 18.97
N LEU A 177 20.92 -6.37 18.57
CA LEU A 177 21.58 -7.30 19.49
C LEU A 177 22.67 -6.59 20.32
N ARG A 178 23.48 -5.75 19.68
CA ARG A 178 24.53 -4.95 20.34
C ARG A 178 23.97 -3.92 21.31
N MET A 179 22.87 -3.25 20.94
CA MET A 179 22.21 -2.26 21.80
C MET A 179 21.61 -2.89 23.06
N LEU A 180 20.98 -4.07 22.91
CA LEU A 180 20.29 -4.74 24.01
C LEU A 180 21.24 -5.53 24.92
N ASN A 181 22.29 -6.15 24.35
CA ASN A 181 23.21 -7.06 25.03
C ASN A 181 22.49 -8.13 25.89
N PRO A 182 21.55 -8.92 25.31
CA PRO A 182 20.74 -9.87 26.06
C PRO A 182 21.55 -11.06 26.58
N VAL A 183 21.09 -11.72 27.64
CA VAL A 183 21.73 -12.97 28.13
C VAL A 183 21.39 -14.17 27.23
N HIS A 184 20.19 -14.19 26.67
CA HIS A 184 19.70 -15.26 25.80
C HIS A 184 18.98 -14.67 24.59
N VAL A 185 19.17 -15.30 23.43
CA VAL A 185 18.50 -14.92 22.17
C VAL A 185 17.62 -16.07 21.71
N ILE A 186 16.33 -15.80 21.54
CA ILE A 186 15.35 -16.78 21.02
C ILE A 186 14.72 -16.16 19.77
N PRO A 187 15.10 -16.60 18.55
CA PRO A 187 14.52 -16.11 17.31
C PRO A 187 13.00 -16.37 17.23
N ALA A 188 12.25 -15.43 16.66
CA ALA A 188 10.81 -15.54 16.47
C ALA A 188 10.34 -14.80 15.21
N HIS A 189 9.08 -15.00 14.82
CA HIS A 189 8.41 -14.29 13.71
C HIS A 189 9.11 -14.47 12.34
N GLY A 190 9.37 -15.72 11.96
CA GLY A 190 9.94 -16.09 10.66
C GLY A 190 9.72 -17.58 10.36
N ASP A 191 10.02 -17.99 9.13
CA ASP A 191 10.13 -19.42 8.80
C ASP A 191 11.43 -20.01 9.34
N ILE A 192 11.60 -21.33 9.22
CA ILE A 192 12.77 -22.02 9.78
C ILE A 192 14.10 -21.46 9.24
N TYR A 193 14.15 -21.02 7.98
CA TYR A 193 15.37 -20.47 7.39
C TYR A 193 15.68 -19.09 7.97
N MET A 194 14.66 -18.25 8.17
CA MET A 194 14.80 -16.95 8.83
C MET A 194 15.24 -17.10 10.29
N LEU A 195 14.65 -18.05 11.01
CA LEU A 195 14.98 -18.33 12.41
C LEU A 195 16.43 -18.83 12.54
N SER A 196 16.85 -19.76 11.67
CA SER A 196 18.23 -20.24 11.63
C SER A 196 19.21 -19.13 11.29
N ALA A 197 18.93 -18.31 10.27
CA ALA A 197 19.79 -17.19 9.90
C ALA A 197 19.94 -16.14 11.03
N TYR A 198 18.89 -15.94 11.84
CA TYR A 198 18.98 -15.08 13.01
C TYR A 198 19.83 -15.69 14.13
N ALA A 199 19.71 -17.01 14.36
CA ALA A 199 20.55 -17.71 15.32
C ALA A 199 22.03 -17.65 14.92
N GLU A 200 22.34 -17.87 13.64
CA GLU A 200 23.68 -17.71 13.08
C GLU A 200 24.22 -16.28 13.28
N LEU A 201 23.39 -15.25 13.04
CA LEU A 201 23.77 -13.86 13.33
C LEU A 201 24.06 -13.63 14.83
N ALA A 202 23.30 -14.25 15.73
CA ALA A 202 23.58 -14.16 17.16
C ALA A 202 24.90 -14.86 17.51
N GLU A 203 25.21 -16.02 16.92
CA GLU A 203 26.51 -16.68 17.09
C GLU A 203 27.67 -15.80 16.58
N GLU A 204 27.51 -15.13 15.44
CA GLU A 204 28.47 -14.14 14.91
C GLU A 204 28.74 -13.00 15.92
N GLU A 205 27.73 -12.62 16.70
CA GLU A 205 27.80 -11.59 17.75
C GLU A 205 28.23 -12.14 19.13
N GLY A 206 28.62 -13.42 19.21
CA GLY A 206 29.22 -14.04 20.39
C GLY A 206 28.25 -14.75 21.34
N TYR A 207 26.97 -14.89 20.97
CA TYR A 207 25.98 -15.66 21.73
C TYR A 207 26.17 -17.17 21.49
N ARG A 208 25.84 -18.01 22.49
CA ARG A 208 25.96 -19.48 22.46
C ARG A 208 24.73 -20.15 23.06
#